data_AF-A0A4Y2UNF7-F1
#
_entry.id   AF-A0A4Y2UNF7-F1
#
_cell.length_a   1.000
_cell.length_b   1.000
_cell.length_c   1.000
_cell.angle_alpha   90.00
_cell.angle_beta   90.00
_cell.angle_gamma   90.00
#
_symmetry.space_group_name_H-M   'P 1'
#
loop_
_entity.id
_entity.type
_entity.pdbx_description
1 polymer ?
#
loop_
_entity_poly.entity_id
_entity_poly.type
_entity_poly.pdbx_seq_one_letter_code
_entity_poly.pdbx_strand_id
1 'polypeptide(L)'
;MELMQDYIDKNPVEIAPETPVNESRTFNLPHYVVKKQKNQNAKYRIVFGGSSHTPGHPTLNEILEQGPNLLPEILATLLPFRLHK
;
A
#
# COMPACT_ATOMS: atom_id res chain seq x y z
N MET A 1 11.59 -1.01 18.51
CA MET A 1 12.33 -1.32 17.27
C MET A 1 11.74 -2.54 16.54
N GLU A 2 10.50 -2.95 16.83
CA GLU A 2 9.98 -4.28 16.43
C GLU A 2 8.97 -4.26 15.28
N LEU A 3 8.59 -3.09 14.75
CA LEU A 3 7.50 -3.02 13.78
C LEU A 3 7.86 -3.66 12.43
N MET A 4 9.08 -3.45 11.93
CA MET A 4 9.53 -4.12 10.70
C MET A 4 9.73 -5.62 10.94
N GLN A 5 10.23 -6.00 12.11
CA GLN A 5 10.36 -7.41 12.48
C GLN A 5 9.00 -8.11 12.51
N ASP A 6 7.97 -7.49 13.09
CA ASP A 6 6.59 -8.00 13.07
C ASP A 6 6.05 -8.20 11.65
N TYR A 7 6.45 -7.36 10.70
CA TYR A 7 6.10 -7.51 9.28
C TYR A 7 6.88 -8.64 8.60
N ILE A 8 8.10 -8.97 9.04
CA ILE A 8 8.85 -10.12 8.55
C ILE A 8 8.24 -11.40 9.12
N ASP A 9 8.03 -11.44 10.44
CA ASP A 9 7.55 -12.62 11.18
C ASP A 9 6.14 -13.04 10.73
N LYS A 10 5.28 -12.08 10.36
CA LYS A 10 3.93 -12.34 9.84
C LYS A 10 3.88 -12.64 8.34
N ASN A 11 5.01 -12.57 7.65
CA ASN A 11 5.15 -12.78 6.22
C ASN A 11 4.42 -11.81 5.24
N PRO A 12 4.07 -10.53 5.57
CA PRO A 12 3.71 -9.55 4.55
C PRO A 12 4.90 -8.92 3.81
N VAL A 13 6.12 -9.01 4.34
CA VAL A 13 7.35 -8.53 3.67
C VAL A 13 8.47 -9.55 3.87
N GLU A 14 9.42 -9.58 2.94
CA GLU A 14 10.61 -10.44 3.01
C GLU A 14 11.89 -9.62 2.81
N ILE A 15 13.02 -10.19 3.21
CA ILE A 15 14.33 -9.59 2.97
C ILE A 15 14.64 -9.75 1.49
N ALA A 16 14.75 -8.63 0.77
CA ALA A 16 15.12 -8.64 -0.63
C ALA A 16 16.58 -9.13 -0.80
N PRO A 17 16.88 -9.94 -1.84
CA PRO A 17 18.24 -10.36 -2.14
C PRO A 17 19.10 -9.13 -2.49
N GLU A 18 20.39 -9.21 -2.14
CA GLU A 18 21.37 -8.21 -2.60
C GLU A 18 21.39 -8.21 -4.12
N THR A 19 20.93 -7.12 -4.71
CA THR A 19 20.90 -6.97 -6.16
C THR A 19 22.13 -6.18 -6.59
N PRO A 20 22.97 -6.71 -7.49
CA PRO A 20 24.12 -5.97 -7.98
C PRO A 20 23.66 -4.69 -8.68
N VAL A 21 24.32 -3.58 -8.35
CA VAL A 21 23.98 -2.19 -8.73
C VAL A 21 23.68 -1.99 -10.22
N ASN A 22 24.18 -2.88 -11.08
CA ASN A 22 24.09 -2.76 -12.54
C ASN A 22 23.04 -3.64 -13.23
N GLU A 23 22.32 -4.53 -12.53
CA GLU A 23 21.46 -5.52 -13.22
C GLU A 23 19.97 -5.49 -12.82
N SER A 24 19.57 -4.74 -11.79
CA SER A 24 18.20 -4.80 -11.30
C SER A 24 17.40 -3.51 -11.48
N ARG A 25 16.16 -3.66 -11.95
CA ARG A 25 15.10 -2.66 -11.80
C ARG A 25 14.57 -2.68 -10.36
N THR A 26 15.45 -2.47 -9.38
CA THR A 26 15.04 -2.41 -7.97
C THR A 26 14.39 -1.05 -7.72
N PHE A 27 13.13 -1.05 -7.31
CA PHE A 27 12.40 0.15 -6.92
C PHE A 27 12.21 0.18 -5.40
N ASN A 28 12.84 1.13 -4.73
CA ASN A 28 12.71 1.28 -3.28
C ASN A 28 11.54 2.21 -2.95
N LEU A 29 10.53 1.67 -2.28
CA LEU A 29 9.40 2.46 -1.79
C LEU A 29 9.81 3.21 -0.51
N PRO A 30 9.60 4.54 -0.44
CA PRO A 30 9.74 5.24 0.83
C PRO A 30 8.68 4.70 1.79
N HIS A 31 9.12 4.39 3.01
CA HIS A 31 8.28 3.84 4.04
C HIS A 31 8.30 4.76 5.26
N TYR A 32 7.12 5.01 5.82
CA TYR A 32 6.97 5.82 7.02
C TYR A 32 6.01 5.18 8.01
N VAL A 33 6.25 5.43 9.30
CA VAL A 33 5.43 4.87 10.38
C VAL A 33 4.27 5.81 10.68
N VAL A 34 3.05 5.30 10.57
CA VAL A 34 1.83 6.00 10.95
C VAL A 34 1.35 5.48 12.31
N LYS A 35 1.12 6.41 13.23
CA LYS A 35 0.53 6.14 14.54
C LYS A 35 -0.98 6.37 14.47
N LYS A 36 -1.76 5.33 14.75
CA LYS A 36 -3.21 5.43 14.93
C LYS A 36 -3.56 5.25 16.41
N GLN A 37 -4.08 6.29 17.04
CA GLN A 37 -4.63 6.20 18.40
C GLN A 37 -6.00 5.52 18.37
N LYS A 38 -6.23 4.60 19.32
CA LYS A 38 -7.52 3.98 19.59
C LYS A 38 -7.68 3.87 21.11
N ASN A 39 -8.49 4.74 21.68
CA ASN A 39 -8.69 4.87 23.14
C ASN A 39 -7.33 5.10 23.84
N GLN A 40 -7.02 4.30 24.87
CA GLN A 40 -5.77 4.37 25.63
C GLN A 40 -4.58 3.72 24.89
N ASN A 41 -4.81 3.04 23.76
CA ASN A 41 -3.78 2.29 23.04
C ASN A 41 -3.38 3.00 21.74
N ALA A 42 -2.11 2.88 21.35
CA ALA A 42 -1.62 3.31 20.04
C ALA A 42 -1.25 2.09 19.19
N LYS A 43 -1.72 2.04 17.95
CA LYS A 43 -1.30 1.04 16.95
C LYS A 43 -0.44 1.73 15.89
N TYR A 44 0.73 1.16 15.63
CA TYR A 44 1.63 1.62 14.58
C TYR A 44 1.47 0.77 13.32
N ARG A 45 1.61 1.39 12.15
CA ARG A 45 1.57 0.73 10.84
C ARG A 45 2.62 1.36 9.94
N ILE A 46 3.26 0.55 9.11
CA ILE A 46 4.14 1.03 8.04
C ILE A 46 3.27 1.34 6.82
N VAL A 47 3.48 2.51 6.22
CA VAL A 47 2.90 2.90 4.93
C VAL A 47 4.02 2.97 3.90
N PHE A 48 3.85 2.26 2.80
CA PHE A 48 4.75 2.27 1.65
C PHE A 48 4.18 3.23 0.59
N GLY A 49 4.94 4.26 0.23
CA GLY A 49 4.49 5.32 -0.68
C GLY A 49 4.62 4.91 -2.15
N GLY A 50 3.57 4.36 -2.75
CA GLY A 50 3.54 4.02 -4.19
C GLY A 50 3.53 5.22 -5.15
N SER A 51 3.19 6.41 -4.65
CA SER A 51 3.12 7.66 -5.41
C SER A 51 4.37 8.55 -5.29
N SER A 52 5.39 8.10 -4.56
CA SER A 52 6.65 8.83 -4.49
C SER A 52 7.45 8.65 -5.78
N HIS A 53 8.14 9.70 -6.20
CA HIS A 53 9.04 9.67 -7.34
C HIS A 53 10.17 10.68 -7.17
N THR A 54 11.26 10.46 -7.90
CA THR A 54 12.28 11.48 -8.14
C THR A 54 11.86 12.36 -9.32
N PRO A 55 12.30 13.63 -9.37
CA PRO A 55 11.97 14.52 -10.49
C PRO A 55 12.34 13.88 -11.84
N GLY A 56 11.38 13.85 -12.77
CA GLY A 56 11.58 13.28 -14.11
C GLY A 56 11.36 11.77 -14.24
N HIS A 57 10.97 11.07 -13.17
CA HIS A 57 10.66 9.64 -13.20
C HIS A 57 9.20 9.37 -12.82
N PRO A 58 8.55 8.36 -13.43
CA PRO A 58 7.20 7.97 -13.06
C PRO A 58 7.17 7.27 -11.69
N THR A 59 6.03 7.35 -11.02
CA THR A 59 5.75 6.64 -9.77
C THR A 59 5.45 5.17 -10.02
N LEU A 60 5.50 4.33 -8.96
CA LEU A 60 5.10 2.93 -9.06
C LEU A 60 3.63 2.79 -9.54
N ASN A 61 2.75 3.66 -9.03
CA ASN A 61 1.33 3.63 -9.41
C ASN A 61 1.07 3.99 -10.88
N GLU A 62 1.97 4.74 -11.52
CA GLU A 62 1.83 5.14 -12.93
C GLU A 62 2.32 4.07 -13.90
N ILE A 63 3.26 3.21 -13.47
CA ILE A 63 3.85 2.16 -14.31
C ILE A 63 3.13 0.82 -14.20
N LEU A 64 2.33 0.61 -13.14
CA LEU A 64 1.54 -0.60 -12.96
C LEU A 64 0.26 -0.52 -13.79
N GLU A 65 -0.09 -1.63 -14.44
CA GLU A 65 -1.36 -1.74 -15.16
C GLU A 65 -2.53 -1.66 -14.18
N GLN A 66 -3.48 -0.76 -14.45
CA GLN A 66 -4.68 -0.63 -13.64
C GLN A 66 -5.63 -1.81 -13.94
N GLY A 67 -5.97 -2.57 -12.92
CA GLY A 67 -6.99 -3.61 -13.02
C GLY A 67 -8.41 -3.03 -13.23
N PRO A 68 -9.37 -3.85 -13.71
CA PRO A 68 -10.76 -3.41 -13.86
C PRO A 68 -11.37 -3.03 -12.51
N ASN A 69 -12.27 -2.03 -12.51
CA ASN A 69 -13.01 -1.67 -11.31
C ASN A 69 -14.07 -2.75 -11.00
N LEU A 70 -13.86 -3.53 -9.95
CA LEU A 70 -14.78 -4.58 -9.50
C LEU A 70 -15.82 -4.07 -8.49
N LEU A 71 -15.70 -2.81 -8.04
CA LEU A 71 -16.64 -2.25 -7.09
C LEU A 71 -17.97 -1.95 -7.79
N PRO A 72 -19.12 -2.38 -7.23
CA PRO A 72 -20.41 -2.03 -7.79
C PRO A 72 -20.61 -0.53 -7.70
N GLU A 73 -21.32 0.04 -8.67
CA GLU A 73 -21.64 1.46 -8.65
C GLU A 73 -22.46 1.77 -7.40
N ILE A 74 -22.05 2.80 -6.64
CA ILE A 74 -22.67 3.14 -5.36
C ILE A 74 -24.16 3.41 -5.54
N LEU A 75 -24.54 4.17 -6.57
CA LEU A 75 -25.96 4.48 -6.81
C LEU A 75 -26.73 3.23 -7.22
N ALA A 76 -26.21 2.43 -8.15
CA ALA A 76 -26.82 1.16 -8.53
C ALA A 76 -26.99 0.21 -7.33
N THR A 77 -26.07 0.26 -6.35
CA THR A 77 -26.16 -0.53 -5.12
C THR A 77 -27.20 0.01 -4.15
N LEU A 78 -27.30 1.34 -3.99
CA LEU A 78 -28.16 1.96 -2.96
C LEU A 78 -29.61 2.14 -3.40
N LEU A 79 -29.87 2.37 -4.69
CA LEU A 79 -31.22 2.62 -5.20
C LEU A 79 -32.22 1.47 -4.92
N PRO A 80 -31.85 0.19 -5.09
CA PRO A 80 -32.74 -0.92 -4.77
C PRO A 80 -33.18 -0.94 -3.30
N PHE A 81 -32.29 -0.65 -2.34
CA PHE A 81 -32.65 -0.58 -0.92
C PHE A 81 -33.64 0.55 -0.64
N ARG A 82 -33.45 1.71 -1.28
CA ARG A 82 -34.34 2.87 -1.11
C ARG A 82 -35.73 2.63 -1.69
N LEU A 83 -35.82 1.87 -2.78
CA LEU A 83 -37.07 1.62 -3.52
C LEU A 83 -37.79 0.34 -3.08
N HIS A 84 -37.19 -0.46 -2.18
CA HIS A 84 -37.82 -1.64 -1.61
C HIS A 84 -39.00 -1.25 -0.70
N LYS A 85 -40.15 -1.93 -0.85
CA LYS A 85 -41.33 -1.76 0.01
C LYS A 85 -41.22 -2.54 1.31
#